data_AF-A0A2H1L7P1-F1
#
_entry.id   AF-A0A2H1L7P1-F1
#
_cell.length_a   1.000
_cell.length_b   1.000
_cell.length_c   1.000
_cell.angle_alpha   90.00
_cell.angle_beta   90.00
_cell.angle_gamma   90.00
#
_symmetry.space_group_name_H-M   'P 1'
#
loop_
_entity.id
_entity.type
_entity.pdbx_description
1 polymer ?
#
loop_
_entity_poly.entity_id
_entity_poly.type
_entity_poly.pdbx_seq_one_letter_code
_entity_poly.pdbx_strand_id
1 'polypeptide(L)'
;MLTEFVRDHAFTIAWFGLMAVVWLGWAQEDPLPRWRWWLGAGSVLGVAVAGVFGYAVGQRWREPSALEGFYAWFGVLTLAEVVLAAAGAFVLWRRGKSRWIAWWVAFVVALHFMPLAFLLRDWSLIVLGIVQALALAALIPRLSRDDVVSSRLVGPVMGVTLLVFAAASIVVFYRSEGLPW
;
A
#
# COMPACT_ATOMS: atom_id res chain seq x y z
N MET A 1 1.90 1.13 14.24
CA MET A 1 0.50 0.68 14.32
C MET A 1 -0.04 1.01 15.68
N LEU A 2 -1.29 1.42 15.71
CA LEU A 2 -1.98 1.95 16.90
C LEU A 2 -3.31 1.23 17.17
N THR A 3 -3.65 0.21 16.38
CA THR A 3 -4.81 -0.64 16.64
C THR A 3 -4.61 -1.55 17.86
N GLU A 4 -5.70 -1.81 18.58
CA GLU A 4 -5.76 -2.77 19.70
C GLU A 4 -5.99 -4.22 19.21
N PHE A 5 -6.29 -4.40 17.92
CA PHE A 5 -6.65 -5.69 17.34
C PHE A 5 -5.44 -6.38 16.73
N VAL A 6 -4.91 -7.40 17.42
CA VAL A 6 -3.69 -8.12 17.01
C VAL A 6 -3.82 -8.77 15.63
N ARG A 7 -4.97 -9.40 15.35
CA ARG A 7 -5.29 -9.94 14.02
C ARG A 7 -5.21 -8.90 12.91
N ASP A 8 -5.76 -7.71 13.14
CA ASP A 8 -5.79 -6.62 12.15
C ASP A 8 -4.40 -5.98 11.98
N HIS A 9 -3.62 -5.89 13.06
CA HIS A 9 -2.23 -5.46 13.02
C HIS A 9 -1.40 -6.42 12.15
N ALA A 10 -1.50 -7.73 12.40
CA ALA A 10 -0.82 -8.74 11.59
C ALA A 10 -1.27 -8.70 10.12
N PHE A 11 -2.58 -8.56 9.89
CA PHE A 11 -3.15 -8.43 8.54
C PHE A 11 -2.58 -7.21 7.81
N THR A 12 -2.51 -6.06 8.48
CA THR A 12 -2.00 -4.84 7.86
C THR A 12 -0.53 -4.97 7.47
N ILE A 13 0.30 -5.62 8.30
CA ILE A 13 1.70 -5.93 7.96
C ILE A 13 1.76 -6.83 6.72
N ALA A 14 0.97 -7.91 6.70
CA ALA A 14 0.93 -8.82 5.57
C ALA A 14 0.50 -8.10 4.28
N TRP A 15 -0.53 -7.25 4.40
CA TRP A 15 -1.08 -6.48 3.30
C TRP A 15 -0.09 -5.47 2.74
N PHE A 16 0.68 -4.78 3.60
CA PHE A 16 1.75 -3.88 3.16
C PHE A 16 2.85 -4.64 2.41
N GLY A 17 3.23 -5.83 2.88
CA GLY A 17 4.15 -6.71 2.17
C GLY A 17 3.64 -7.04 0.76
N LEU A 18 2.37 -7.48 0.65
CA LEU A 18 1.75 -7.82 -0.62
C LEU A 18 1.65 -6.61 -1.56
N MET A 19 1.16 -5.48 -1.06
CA MET A 19 1.02 -4.26 -1.86
C MET A 19 2.38 -3.70 -2.29
N ALA A 20 3.43 -3.87 -1.49
CA ALA A 20 4.79 -3.54 -1.90
C ALA A 20 5.21 -4.35 -3.13
N VAL A 21 4.89 -5.65 -3.22
CA VAL A 21 5.16 -6.46 -4.41
C VAL A 21 4.44 -5.88 -5.63
N VAL A 22 3.17 -5.50 -5.49
CA VAL A 22 2.36 -4.93 -6.58
C VAL A 22 3.00 -3.63 -7.09
N TRP A 23 3.36 -2.71 -6.20
CA TRP A 23 3.92 -1.42 -6.58
C TRP A 23 5.34 -1.50 -7.15
N LEU A 24 6.20 -2.33 -6.54
CA LEU A 24 7.54 -2.59 -7.06
C LEU A 24 7.50 -3.38 -8.37
N GLY A 25 6.49 -4.22 -8.58
CA GLY A 25 6.21 -4.89 -9.84
C GLY A 25 5.78 -3.91 -10.93
N TRP A 26 4.87 -2.98 -10.62
CA TRP A 26 4.46 -1.96 -11.59
C TRP A 26 5.61 -1.04 -11.99
N ALA A 27 6.56 -0.78 -11.08
CA ALA A 27 7.79 -0.06 -11.41
C ALA A 27 8.65 -0.72 -12.51
N GLN A 28 8.43 -2.01 -12.79
CA GLN A 28 9.14 -2.79 -13.81
C GLN A 28 8.56 -2.63 -15.22
N GLU A 29 7.51 -1.81 -15.40
CA GLU A 29 7.02 -1.42 -16.73
C GLU A 29 8.12 -0.74 -17.56
N ASP A 30 8.90 0.14 -16.94
CA ASP A 30 9.99 0.87 -17.59
C ASP A 30 11.12 1.20 -16.58
N PRO A 31 11.82 0.18 -16.02
CA PRO A 31 12.75 0.38 -14.93
C PRO A 31 14.11 0.84 -15.45
N LEU A 32 14.75 1.76 -14.72
CA LEU A 32 16.17 2.06 -14.92
C LEU A 32 16.99 0.77 -14.75
N PRO A 33 17.98 0.46 -15.60
CA PRO A 33 18.72 -0.82 -15.54
C PRO A 33 19.33 -1.09 -14.16
N ARG A 34 19.90 -0.06 -13.53
CA ARG A 34 20.46 -0.13 -12.16
C ARG A 34 19.43 -0.36 -11.06
N TRP A 35 18.13 -0.23 -11.34
CA TRP A 35 17.06 -0.39 -10.34
C TRP A 35 16.46 -1.78 -10.29
N ARG A 36 16.58 -2.56 -11.37
CA ARG A 36 15.95 -3.87 -11.51
C ARG A 36 16.25 -4.81 -10.35
N TRP A 37 17.50 -4.84 -9.89
CA TRP A 37 17.92 -5.75 -8.82
C TRP A 37 17.26 -5.40 -7.48
N TRP A 38 17.19 -4.11 -7.10
CA TRP A 38 16.62 -3.71 -5.81
C TRP A 38 15.09 -3.73 -5.84
N LEU A 39 14.47 -3.48 -7.00
CA LEU A 39 13.02 -3.71 -7.20
C LEU A 39 12.67 -5.19 -6.99
N GLY A 40 13.47 -6.09 -7.55
CA GLY A 40 13.33 -7.53 -7.35
C GLY A 40 13.54 -7.93 -5.88
N ALA A 41 14.61 -7.45 -5.25
CA ALA A 41 14.89 -7.72 -3.83
C ALA A 41 13.77 -7.21 -2.91
N GLY A 42 13.25 -6.01 -3.15
CA GLY A 42 12.12 -5.47 -2.40
C GLY A 42 10.83 -6.27 -2.61
N SER A 43 10.62 -6.82 -3.80
CA SER A 43 9.48 -7.71 -4.08
C SER A 43 9.61 -9.04 -3.32
N VAL A 44 10.80 -9.64 -3.29
CA VAL A 44 11.07 -10.84 -2.49
C VAL A 44 10.85 -10.58 -1.00
N LEU A 45 11.30 -9.44 -0.49
CA LEU A 45 11.04 -9.02 0.88
C LEU A 45 9.54 -8.85 1.15
N GLY A 46 8.81 -8.23 0.22
CA GLY A 46 7.35 -8.07 0.31
C GLY A 46 6.63 -9.41 0.38
N VAL A 47 7.03 -10.40 -0.43
CA VAL A 47 6.51 -11.78 -0.37
C VAL A 47 6.80 -12.43 0.98
N ALA A 48 8.03 -12.29 1.50
CA ALA A 48 8.39 -12.86 2.79
C ALA A 48 7.56 -12.26 3.94
N VAL A 49 7.39 -10.93 3.96
CA VAL A 49 6.56 -10.22 4.93
C VAL A 49 5.10 -10.68 4.83
N ALA A 50 4.55 -10.71 3.61
CA ALA A 50 3.18 -11.16 3.36
C ALA A 50 2.94 -12.60 3.80
N GLY A 51 3.88 -13.50 3.53
CA GLY A 51 3.79 -14.91 3.89
C GLY A 51 3.83 -15.13 5.40
N VAL A 52 4.83 -14.54 6.08
CA VAL A 52 5.00 -14.69 7.54
C VAL A 52 3.81 -14.13 8.30
N PHE A 53 3.39 -12.91 7.97
CA PHE A 53 2.27 -12.28 8.68
C PHE A 53 0.90 -12.79 8.20
N GLY A 54 0.79 -13.26 6.96
CA GLY A 54 -0.41 -13.97 6.49
C GLY A 54 -0.64 -15.28 7.26
N TYR A 55 0.43 -16.03 7.53
CA TYR A 55 0.37 -17.18 8.43
C TYR A 55 -0.03 -16.77 9.85
N ALA A 56 0.54 -15.68 10.38
CA ALA A 56 0.20 -15.14 11.70
C ALA A 56 -1.29 -14.77 11.83
N VAL A 57 -1.88 -14.21 10.78
CA VAL A 57 -3.33 -13.93 10.69
C VAL A 57 -4.14 -15.22 10.72
N GLY A 58 -3.70 -16.25 9.98
CA GLY A 58 -4.36 -17.56 9.96
C GLY A 58 -4.42 -18.21 11.35
N GLN A 59 -3.33 -18.11 12.13
CA GLN A 59 -3.29 -18.60 13.51
C GLN A 59 -4.22 -17.82 14.45
N ARG A 60 -4.44 -16.54 14.16
CA ARG A 60 -5.23 -15.61 14.97
C ARG A 60 -6.63 -15.35 14.41
N TRP A 61 -7.11 -16.21 13.51
CA TRP A 61 -8.36 -15.95 12.77
C TRP A 61 -9.57 -15.75 13.67
N ARG A 62 -9.59 -16.40 14.84
CA ARG A 62 -10.69 -16.32 15.81
C ARG A 62 -10.61 -15.12 16.75
N GLU A 63 -9.55 -14.33 16.69
CA GLU A 63 -9.41 -13.14 17.53
C GLU A 63 -10.33 -12.01 17.04
N PRO A 64 -10.71 -11.08 17.93
CA PRO A 64 -11.53 -9.93 17.58
C PRO A 64 -10.88 -9.05 16.49
N SER A 65 -11.70 -8.24 15.83
CA SER A 65 -11.28 -7.27 14.83
C SER A 65 -12.09 -6.00 14.91
N ALA A 66 -11.46 -4.89 14.52
CA ALA A 66 -12.11 -3.60 14.36
C ALA A 66 -13.24 -3.64 13.33
N LEU A 67 -13.20 -4.60 12.41
CA LEU A 67 -14.20 -4.76 11.34
C LEU A 67 -15.46 -5.51 11.78
N GLU A 68 -15.52 -6.07 12.99
CA GLU A 68 -16.74 -6.72 13.48
C GLU A 68 -17.91 -5.72 13.49
N GLY A 69 -18.97 -6.05 12.74
CA GLY A 69 -20.11 -5.15 12.49
C GLY A 69 -19.90 -4.09 11.40
N PHE A 70 -18.69 -3.96 10.83
CA PHE A 70 -18.32 -2.95 9.82
C PHE A 70 -17.83 -3.54 8.49
N TYR A 71 -17.81 -4.86 8.32
CA TYR A 71 -17.36 -5.52 7.07
C TYR A 71 -18.05 -4.99 5.80
N ALA A 72 -19.36 -4.70 5.86
CA ALA A 72 -20.08 -4.11 4.72
C ALA A 72 -19.52 -2.73 4.35
N TRP A 73 -19.23 -1.90 5.35
CA TRP A 73 -18.65 -0.57 5.14
C TRP A 73 -17.21 -0.64 4.62
N PHE A 74 -16.42 -1.59 5.09
CA PHE A 74 -15.11 -1.89 4.51
C PHE A 74 -15.24 -2.22 3.03
N GLY A 75 -16.15 -3.13 2.66
CA GLY A 75 -16.40 -3.49 1.26
C GLY A 75 -16.86 -2.32 0.40
N VAL A 76 -17.76 -1.47 0.91
CA VAL A 76 -18.21 -0.24 0.22
C VAL A 76 -17.05 0.73 0.01
N LEU A 77 -16.22 0.94 1.03
CA LEU A 77 -15.07 1.83 0.94
C LEU A 77 -14.06 1.33 -0.11
N THR A 78 -13.72 0.05 -0.10
CA THR A 78 -12.83 -0.56 -1.09
C THR A 78 -13.43 -0.51 -2.50
N LEU A 79 -14.74 -0.76 -2.65
CA LEU A 79 -15.39 -0.64 -3.95
C LEU A 79 -15.34 0.80 -4.48
N ALA A 80 -15.61 1.79 -3.62
CA ALA A 80 -15.55 3.20 -3.99
C ALA A 80 -14.14 3.60 -4.46
N GLU A 81 -13.10 3.12 -3.77
CA GLU A 81 -11.70 3.30 -4.19
C GLU A 81 -11.44 2.70 -5.58
N VAL A 82 -11.80 1.42 -5.78
CA VAL A 82 -11.59 0.72 -7.06
C VAL A 82 -12.30 1.44 -8.20
N VAL A 83 -13.55 1.88 -7.99
CA VAL A 83 -14.31 2.64 -8.97
C VAL A 83 -13.64 3.97 -9.28
N LEU A 84 -13.15 4.70 -8.27
CA LEU A 84 -12.47 5.99 -8.47
C LEU A 84 -11.13 5.82 -9.23
N ALA A 85 -10.36 4.80 -8.87
CA ALA A 85 -9.12 4.44 -9.55
C ALA A 85 -9.39 4.10 -11.03
N ALA A 86 -10.36 3.21 -11.29
CA ALA A 86 -10.73 2.78 -12.63
C ALA A 86 -11.31 3.92 -13.48
N ALA A 87 -12.18 4.75 -12.92
CA ALA A 87 -12.78 5.88 -13.62
C ALA A 87 -11.73 6.90 -14.06
N GLY A 88 -10.81 7.30 -13.16
CA GLY A 88 -9.75 8.22 -13.54
C GLY A 88 -8.73 7.61 -14.50
N ALA A 89 -8.41 6.31 -14.37
CA ALA A 89 -7.59 5.60 -15.36
C ALA A 89 -8.23 5.61 -16.76
N PHE A 90 -9.53 5.34 -16.84
CA PHE A 90 -10.29 5.39 -18.08
C PHE A 90 -10.31 6.79 -18.71
N VAL A 91 -10.52 7.83 -17.89
CA VAL A 91 -10.47 9.23 -18.36
C VAL A 91 -9.09 9.61 -18.89
N LEU A 92 -8.01 9.20 -18.19
CA LEU A 92 -6.64 9.45 -18.64
C LEU A 92 -6.34 8.73 -19.95
N TRP A 93 -6.72 7.46 -20.07
CA TRP A 93 -6.57 6.69 -21.31
C TRP A 93 -7.31 7.34 -22.49
N ARG A 94 -8.59 7.70 -22.29
CA ARG A 94 -9.41 8.39 -23.32
C ARG A 94 -8.80 9.71 -23.79
N ARG A 95 -8.04 10.39 -22.93
CA ARG A 95 -7.37 11.67 -23.23
C ARG A 95 -5.94 11.51 -23.74
N GLY A 96 -5.48 10.28 -24.03
CA GLY A 96 -4.10 10.02 -24.47
C GLY A 96 -3.05 10.25 -23.38
N LYS A 97 -3.46 10.33 -22.11
CA LYS A 97 -2.59 10.59 -20.94
C LYS A 97 -2.31 9.32 -20.13
N SER A 98 -2.28 8.16 -20.78
CA SER A 98 -2.11 6.85 -20.12
C SER A 98 -0.86 6.76 -19.24
N ARG A 99 0.19 7.52 -19.56
CA ARG A 99 1.42 7.59 -18.73
C ARG A 99 1.18 8.02 -17.28
N TRP A 100 0.09 8.73 -16.99
CA TRP A 100 -0.29 9.21 -15.66
C TRP A 100 -1.17 8.24 -14.86
N ILE A 101 -1.55 7.10 -15.43
CA ILE A 101 -2.47 6.16 -14.78
C ILE A 101 -1.90 5.67 -13.44
N ALA A 102 -0.63 5.27 -13.39
CA ALA A 102 -0.03 4.77 -12.15
C ALA A 102 0.00 5.85 -11.05
N TRP A 103 0.31 7.10 -11.40
CA TRP A 103 0.23 8.22 -10.47
C TRP A 103 -1.19 8.44 -9.94
N TRP A 104 -2.20 8.41 -10.80
CA TRP A 104 -3.60 8.56 -10.38
C TRP A 104 -4.02 7.46 -9.42
N VAL A 105 -3.76 6.20 -9.78
CA VAL A 105 -4.10 5.05 -8.93
C VAL A 105 -3.38 5.12 -7.59
N ALA A 106 -2.09 5.48 -7.58
CA ALA A 106 -1.33 5.64 -6.35
C ALA A 106 -1.87 6.75 -5.46
N PHE A 107 -2.31 7.86 -6.05
CA PHE A 107 -2.92 8.95 -5.32
C PHE A 107 -4.25 8.54 -4.68
N VAL A 108 -5.10 7.82 -5.42
CA VAL A 108 -6.35 7.25 -4.89
C VAL A 108 -6.08 6.30 -3.72
N VAL A 109 -5.10 5.41 -3.86
CA VAL A 109 -4.67 4.48 -2.79
C VAL A 109 -4.14 5.23 -1.57
N ALA A 110 -3.32 6.26 -1.76
CA ALA A 110 -2.80 7.08 -0.66
C ALA A 110 -3.95 7.76 0.13
N LEU A 111 -4.97 8.25 -0.57
CA LEU A 111 -6.16 8.84 0.05
C LEU A 111 -7.05 7.79 0.72
N HIS A 112 -7.14 6.57 0.18
CA HIS A 112 -7.91 5.48 0.74
C HIS A 112 -7.47 5.09 2.16
N PHE A 113 -6.18 5.24 2.49
CA PHE A 113 -5.70 4.98 3.85
C PHE A 113 -6.35 5.87 4.93
N MET A 114 -6.87 7.05 4.58
CA MET A 114 -7.52 7.96 5.52
C MET A 114 -8.82 7.39 6.10
N PRO A 115 -9.86 7.09 5.30
CA PRO A 115 -11.07 6.45 5.80
C PRO A 115 -10.79 5.04 6.37
N LEU A 116 -9.82 4.33 5.80
CA LEU A 116 -9.44 3.00 6.29
C LEU A 116 -8.91 3.05 7.74
N ALA A 117 -8.21 4.12 8.13
CA ALA A 117 -7.75 4.35 9.49
C ALA A 117 -8.89 4.30 10.53
N PHE A 118 -10.07 4.81 10.17
CA PHE A 118 -11.23 4.82 11.07
C PHE A 118 -11.87 3.44 11.18
N LEU A 119 -11.96 2.70 10.08
CA LEU A 119 -12.52 1.34 10.07
C LEU A 119 -11.64 0.33 10.80
N LEU A 120 -10.31 0.42 10.62
CA LEU A 120 -9.34 -0.46 11.28
C LEU A 120 -8.90 0.03 12.66
N ARG A 121 -9.39 1.22 13.07
CA ARG A 121 -8.97 1.91 14.30
C ARG A 121 -7.45 2.04 14.41
N ASP A 122 -6.79 2.36 13.30
CA ASP A 122 -5.34 2.54 13.24
C ASP A 122 -4.96 3.88 12.62
N TRP A 123 -4.63 4.85 13.49
CA TRP A 123 -4.21 6.19 13.09
C TRP A 123 -2.89 6.23 12.30
N SER A 124 -2.07 5.18 12.36
CA SER A 124 -0.84 5.15 11.57
C SER A 124 -1.10 5.05 10.07
N LEU A 125 -2.29 4.60 9.65
CA LEU A 125 -2.74 4.63 8.27
C LEU A 125 -2.94 6.06 7.74
N ILE A 126 -3.41 6.99 8.58
CA ILE A 126 -3.47 8.41 8.21
C ILE A 126 -2.07 8.94 7.93
N VAL A 127 -1.12 8.63 8.82
CA VAL A 127 0.28 9.06 8.65
C VAL A 127 0.86 8.50 7.34
N LEU A 128 0.66 7.21 7.06
CA LEU A 128 1.07 6.59 5.80
C LEU A 128 0.45 7.29 4.59
N GLY A 129 -0.86 7.51 4.61
CA GLY A 129 -1.57 8.18 3.52
C GLY A 129 -1.06 9.60 3.26
N ILE A 130 -0.75 10.36 4.32
CA ILE A 130 -0.23 11.73 4.20
C ILE A 130 1.16 11.68 3.58
N VAL A 131 2.04 10.80 4.10
CA VAL A 131 3.40 10.64 3.59
C VAL A 131 3.38 10.28 2.11
N GLN A 132 2.55 9.32 1.71
CA GLN A 132 2.42 8.91 0.31
C GLN A 132 1.84 10.03 -0.56
N ALA A 133 0.76 10.70 -0.13
CA ALA A 133 0.15 11.80 -0.89
C ALA A 133 1.14 12.95 -1.11
N LEU A 134 1.89 13.35 -0.08
CA LEU A 134 2.92 14.39 -0.18
C LEU A 134 4.09 13.95 -1.08
N ALA A 135 4.55 12.71 -0.95
CA ALA A 135 5.60 12.17 -1.82
C ALA A 135 5.16 12.15 -3.28
N LEU A 136 3.93 11.72 -3.58
CA LEU A 136 3.35 11.71 -4.92
C LEU A 136 3.19 13.13 -5.48
N ALA A 137 2.76 14.09 -4.65
CA ALA A 137 2.67 15.50 -5.05
C ALA A 137 4.06 16.08 -5.40
N ALA A 138 5.09 15.73 -4.62
CA ALA A 138 6.46 16.14 -4.87
C ALA A 138 7.05 15.57 -6.18
N LEU A 139 6.49 14.46 -6.70
CA LEU A 139 6.90 13.89 -8.00
C LEU A 139 6.29 14.64 -9.20
N ILE A 140 5.21 15.39 -9.04
CA ILE A 140 4.49 16.06 -10.16
C ILE A 140 5.44 16.92 -11.01
N PRO A 141 6.29 17.81 -10.45
CA PRO A 141 7.16 18.66 -11.26
C PRO A 141 8.16 17.87 -12.11
N ARG A 142 8.56 16.67 -11.66
CA ARG A 142 9.47 15.79 -12.41
C ARG A 142 8.71 15.03 -13.51
N LEU A 143 7.57 14.44 -13.15
CA LEU A 143 6.70 13.70 -14.08
C LEU A 143 6.11 14.58 -15.19
N SER A 144 5.99 15.89 -14.95
CA SER A 144 5.53 16.85 -15.96
C SER A 144 6.62 17.24 -16.96
N ARG A 145 7.90 17.04 -16.64
CA ARG A 145 9.04 17.39 -17.52
C ARG A 145 9.50 16.24 -18.40
N ASP A 146 9.30 15.00 -17.96
CA ASP A 146 9.70 13.79 -18.67
C ASP A 146 8.47 13.06 -19.25
N ASP A 147 8.62 12.41 -20.41
CA ASP A 147 7.56 11.59 -21.04
C ASP A 147 7.51 10.15 -20.55
N VAL A 148 8.29 9.84 -19.51
CA VAL A 148 8.36 8.50 -18.91
C VAL A 148 7.03 8.13 -18.25
N VAL A 149 6.73 6.84 -18.24
CA VAL A 149 5.58 6.31 -17.50
C VAL A 149 5.74 6.62 -16.01
N SER A 150 4.66 7.09 -15.39
CA SER A 150 4.69 7.51 -13.98
C SER A 150 5.01 6.36 -13.02
N SER A 151 4.69 5.13 -13.40
CA SER A 151 4.98 3.89 -12.65
C SER A 151 6.47 3.75 -12.32
N ARG A 152 7.36 4.22 -13.20
CA ARG A 152 8.82 4.24 -12.99
C ARG A 152 9.21 4.88 -11.66
N LEU A 153 8.55 5.97 -11.24
CA LEU A 153 8.85 6.69 -10.00
C LEU A 153 7.84 6.43 -8.89
N VAL A 154 6.56 6.30 -9.26
CA VAL A 154 5.46 6.08 -8.31
C VAL A 154 5.56 4.70 -7.67
N GLY A 155 5.83 3.66 -8.44
CA GLY A 155 5.97 2.28 -7.93
C GLY A 155 7.02 2.14 -6.82
N PRO A 156 8.26 2.63 -7.01
CA PRO A 156 9.26 2.72 -5.96
C PRO A 156 8.79 3.43 -4.70
N VAL A 157 8.19 4.63 -4.84
CA VAL A 157 7.77 5.45 -3.70
C VAL A 157 6.70 4.73 -2.89
N MET A 158 5.68 4.18 -3.56
CA MET A 158 4.62 3.44 -2.89
C MET A 158 5.16 2.15 -2.25
N GLY A 159 5.94 1.36 -2.99
CA GLY A 159 6.48 0.09 -2.49
C GLY A 159 7.44 0.26 -1.31
N VAL A 160 8.39 1.20 -1.40
CA VAL A 160 9.35 1.46 -0.31
C VAL A 160 8.65 2.02 0.92
N THR A 161 7.72 2.96 0.77
CA THR A 161 6.97 3.50 1.93
C THR A 161 6.18 2.40 2.64
N LEU A 162 5.52 1.51 1.89
CA LEU A 162 4.82 0.35 2.46
C LEU A 162 5.77 -0.60 3.19
N LEU A 163 6.94 -0.91 2.63
CA LEU A 163 7.94 -1.77 3.30
C LEU A 163 8.50 -1.11 4.57
N VAL A 164 8.74 0.19 4.56
CA VAL A 164 9.21 0.93 5.75
C VAL A 164 8.14 0.90 6.84
N PHE A 165 6.88 1.14 6.50
CA PHE A 165 5.78 1.05 7.45
C PHE A 165 5.56 -0.38 7.94
N ALA A 166 5.69 -1.38 7.07
CA ALA A 166 5.64 -2.78 7.47
C ALA A 166 6.77 -3.11 8.46
N ALA A 167 8.01 -2.72 8.18
CA ALA A 167 9.14 -2.92 9.09
C ALA A 167 8.94 -2.24 10.44
N ALA A 168 8.48 -0.98 10.46
CA ALA A 168 8.15 -0.27 11.69
C ALA A 168 7.04 -1.00 12.49
N SER A 169 6.03 -1.51 11.78
CA SER A 169 4.92 -2.24 12.37
C SER A 169 5.35 -3.60 12.92
N ILE A 170 6.24 -4.33 12.23
CA ILE A 170 6.84 -5.57 12.72
C ILE A 170 7.58 -5.33 14.05
N VAL A 171 8.33 -4.24 14.15
CA VAL A 171 9.02 -3.89 15.41
C VAL A 171 8.02 -3.62 16.53
N VAL A 172 6.92 -2.91 16.24
CA VAL A 172 5.87 -2.65 17.23
C VAL A 172 5.18 -3.96 17.63
N PHE A 173 4.77 -4.77 16.67
CA PHE A 173 4.13 -6.07 16.87
C PHE A 173 5.00 -6.98 17.74
N TYR A 174 6.30 -7.09 17.42
CA TYR A 174 7.21 -7.92 18.19
C TYR A 174 7.37 -7.46 19.65
N ARG A 175 7.31 -6.15 19.88
CA ARG A 175 7.42 -5.58 21.23
C ARG A 175 6.15 -5.75 22.05
N SER A 176 4.97 -5.76 21.44
CA SER A 176 3.69 -5.90 22.15
C SER A 176 3.24 -7.35 22.29
N GLU A 177 3.37 -8.15 21.22
CA GLU A 177 2.82 -9.51 21.13
C GLU A 177 3.88 -10.61 21.11
N GLY A 178 5.16 -10.27 20.90
CA GLY A 178 6.23 -11.25 20.72
C GLY A 178 6.28 -11.84 19.31
N LEU A 179 6.59 -13.13 19.20
CA LEU A 179 6.75 -13.77 17.89
C LEU A 179 5.40 -13.91 17.18
N PRO A 180 5.37 -13.84 15.84
CA PRO A 180 4.13 -13.94 15.08
C PRO A 180 3.51 -15.35 15.07
N TRP A 181 4.08 -16.33 15.77
CA TRP A 181 3.58 -17.70 15.93
C TRP A 181 3.41 -18.08 17.40
#